data_AF-A0A0P7IZA4-F1
#
_entry.id   AF-A0A0P7IZA4-F1
#
_cell.length_a   1.000
_cell.length_b   1.000
_cell.length_c   1.000
_cell.angle_alpha   90.00
_cell.angle_beta   90.00
_cell.angle_gamma   90.00
#
_symmetry.space_group_name_H-M   'P 1'
#
loop_
_entity.id
_entity.type
_entity.pdbx_description
1 polymer ?
#
loop_
_entity_poly.entity_id
_entity_poly.type
_entity_poly.pdbx_seq_one_letter_code
_entity_poly.pdbx_strand_id
1 'polypeptide(L)'
;MNKRTGTILLTVLSLALSPMAVSKEKSIDIQEDSSGLPAELSENLARTSLSMGVKEPVSIRSSKEGGNNYVVVSGSSSTSCKIKLSKDDQPKILGVSCK
;
A
#
# COMPACT_ATOMS: atom_id res chain seq x y z
N MET A 1 -64.12 -33.10 -17.25
CA MET A 1 -62.95 -33.99 -17.37
C MET A 1 -61.74 -33.12 -17.64
N ASN A 2 -60.92 -32.87 -16.64
CA ASN A 2 -59.82 -31.90 -16.74
C ASN A 2 -58.55 -32.61 -16.28
N LYS A 3 -57.81 -33.14 -17.24
CA LYS A 3 -56.48 -33.72 -17.03
C LYS A 3 -55.55 -33.05 -18.02
N ARG A 4 -54.60 -32.23 -17.55
CA ARG A 4 -53.26 -32.14 -18.14
C ARG A 4 -52.22 -31.82 -17.06
N THR A 5 -51.44 -32.86 -16.84
CA THR A 5 -50.26 -33.08 -16.03
C THR A 5 -49.03 -32.33 -16.60
N GLY A 6 -48.03 -32.08 -15.75
CA GLY A 6 -46.63 -31.81 -16.11
C GLY A 6 -46.26 -30.32 -16.03
N THR A 7 -45.14 -29.89 -15.47
CA THR A 7 -43.82 -30.55 -15.38
C THR A 7 -42.99 -29.84 -14.29
N ILE A 8 -42.34 -30.63 -13.43
CA ILE A 8 -41.34 -30.19 -12.44
C ILE A 8 -40.05 -29.84 -13.17
N LEU A 9 -39.44 -28.69 -12.90
CA LEU A 9 -38.09 -28.34 -13.36
C LEU A 9 -37.24 -27.88 -12.17
N LEU A 10 -36.29 -28.74 -11.80
CA LEU A 10 -35.21 -28.50 -10.85
C LEU A 10 -34.40 -27.26 -11.26
N THR A 11 -34.30 -26.28 -10.37
CA THR A 11 -33.32 -25.20 -10.47
C THR A 11 -32.02 -25.62 -9.79
N VAL A 12 -30.96 -25.73 -10.58
CA VAL A 12 -29.60 -26.17 -10.21
C VAL A 12 -28.92 -25.09 -9.36
N LEU A 13 -28.47 -25.48 -8.17
CA LEU A 13 -27.68 -24.66 -7.25
C LEU A 13 -26.26 -24.47 -7.80
N SER A 14 -25.97 -23.28 -8.32
CA SER A 14 -24.64 -22.91 -8.80
C SER A 14 -23.82 -22.36 -7.64
N LEU A 15 -22.98 -23.20 -7.00
CA LEU A 15 -21.95 -22.72 -6.08
C LEU A 15 -20.89 -21.97 -6.90
N ALA A 16 -20.99 -20.64 -6.89
CA ALA A 16 -19.94 -19.78 -7.39
C ALA A 16 -18.69 -19.93 -6.51
N LEU A 17 -17.71 -20.68 -6.98
CA LEU A 17 -16.33 -20.61 -6.47
C LEU A 17 -15.78 -19.22 -6.82
N SER A 18 -15.91 -18.27 -5.89
CA SER A 18 -15.17 -17.02 -5.96
C SER A 18 -13.67 -17.34 -5.85
N PRO A 19 -12.81 -16.93 -6.81
CA PRO A 19 -11.38 -17.06 -6.65
C PRO A 19 -10.97 -16.21 -5.44
N MET A 20 -10.42 -16.86 -4.42
CA MET A 20 -9.67 -16.15 -3.38
C MET A 20 -8.51 -15.46 -4.08
N ALA A 21 -8.61 -14.15 -4.26
CA ALA A 21 -7.52 -13.34 -4.76
C ALA A 21 -6.40 -13.40 -3.72
N VAL A 22 -5.46 -14.33 -3.91
CA VAL A 22 -4.15 -14.27 -3.29
C VAL A 22 -3.51 -13.01 -3.84
N SER A 23 -3.63 -11.89 -3.10
CA SER A 23 -2.95 -10.65 -3.44
C SER A 23 -1.45 -10.93 -3.35
N LYS A 24 -0.85 -11.28 -4.48
CA LYS A 24 0.59 -11.19 -4.67
C LYS A 24 0.95 -9.73 -4.42
N GLU A 25 1.53 -9.45 -3.26
CA GLU A 25 1.92 -8.11 -2.86
C GLU A 25 2.77 -7.51 -3.98
N LYS A 26 2.22 -6.49 -4.64
CA LYS A 26 2.89 -5.85 -5.76
C LYS A 26 4.15 -5.17 -5.21
N SER A 27 5.30 -5.54 -5.75
CA SER A 27 6.57 -4.87 -5.46
C SER A 27 6.46 -3.40 -5.84
N ILE A 28 6.82 -2.51 -4.92
CA ILE A 28 6.83 -1.07 -5.18
C ILE A 28 8.00 -0.73 -6.10
N ASP A 29 7.73 0.13 -7.08
CA ASP A 29 8.75 0.69 -7.95
C ASP A 29 9.50 1.85 -7.24
N ILE A 30 10.60 1.49 -6.57
CA ILE A 30 11.51 2.45 -5.91
C ILE A 30 12.62 2.81 -6.90
N GLN A 31 12.62 4.05 -7.40
CA GLN A 31 13.64 4.55 -8.32
C GLN A 31 14.93 4.93 -7.59
N GLU A 32 14.82 5.48 -6.39
CA GLU A 32 15.98 5.94 -5.60
C GLU A 32 15.68 5.82 -4.11
N ASP A 33 16.61 5.21 -3.36
CA ASP A 33 16.62 5.26 -1.90
C ASP A 33 18.01 5.69 -1.40
N SER A 34 18.07 6.91 -0.86
CA SER A 34 19.24 7.48 -0.19
C SER A 34 18.98 7.76 1.29
N SER A 35 17.95 7.13 1.87
CA SER A 35 17.58 7.33 3.26
C SER A 35 18.54 6.68 4.26
N GLY A 36 19.27 5.65 3.84
CA GLY A 36 20.12 4.84 4.71
C GLY A 36 19.34 3.96 5.70
N LEU A 37 18.03 3.79 5.47
CA LEU A 37 17.18 2.91 6.27
C LEU A 37 17.33 1.44 5.85
N PRO A 38 16.95 0.50 6.73
CA PRO A 38 16.75 -0.89 6.34
C PRO A 38 15.70 -0.98 5.22
N ALA A 39 15.95 -1.84 4.23
CA ALA A 39 15.11 -1.98 3.04
C ALA A 39 13.63 -2.22 3.38
N GLU A 40 13.35 -3.08 4.37
CA GLU A 40 11.98 -3.36 4.82
C GLU A 40 11.27 -2.10 5.33
N LEU A 41 11.98 -1.25 6.08
CA LEU A 41 11.40 0.00 6.58
C LEU A 41 11.16 0.98 5.44
N SER A 42 12.13 1.16 4.53
CA SER A 42 11.96 1.98 3.33
C SER A 42 10.74 1.56 2.51
N GLU A 43 10.57 0.27 2.28
CA GLU A 43 9.45 -0.29 1.52
C GLU A 43 8.11 -0.06 2.23
N ASN A 44 8.06 -0.22 3.55
CA ASN A 44 6.87 0.06 4.36
C ASN A 44 6.51 1.56 4.33
N LEU A 45 7.50 2.45 4.39
CA LEU A 45 7.29 3.89 4.26
C LEU A 45 6.78 4.26 2.85
N ALA A 46 7.30 3.61 1.82
CA ALA A 46 6.81 3.76 0.46
C ALA A 46 5.34 3.31 0.31
N ARG A 47 5.00 2.10 0.79
CA ARG A 47 3.59 1.59 0.80
C ARG A 47 2.64 2.56 1.48
N THR A 48 3.06 3.05 2.65
CA THR A 48 2.27 4.01 3.42
C THR A 48 2.08 5.30 2.62
N SER A 49 3.14 5.82 2.00
CA SER A 49 3.08 7.06 1.22
C SER A 49 2.23 6.92 -0.05
N LEU A 50 2.27 5.76 -0.72
CA LEU A 50 1.38 5.47 -1.85
C LEU A 50 -0.09 5.50 -1.42
N SER A 51 -0.41 4.93 -0.26
CA SER A 51 -1.76 4.97 0.32
C SER A 51 -2.23 6.38 0.69
N MET A 52 -1.28 7.33 0.81
CA MET A 52 -1.55 8.75 1.10
C MET A 52 -1.53 9.65 -0.15
N GLY A 53 -1.35 9.09 -1.36
CA GLY A 53 -1.47 9.81 -2.62
C GLY A 53 -0.15 10.06 -3.37
N VAL A 54 0.98 9.61 -2.82
CA VAL A 54 2.22 9.53 -3.62
C VAL A 54 2.01 8.52 -4.76
N LYS A 55 2.58 8.79 -5.93
CA LYS A 55 2.49 7.87 -7.08
C LYS A 55 3.87 7.34 -7.47
N GLU A 56 3.91 6.10 -7.92
CA GLU A 56 5.11 5.46 -8.44
C GLU A 56 5.63 6.14 -9.73
N PRO A 57 6.94 6.04 -10.05
CA PRO A 57 8.00 5.52 -9.19
C PRO A 57 8.25 6.43 -7.97
N VAL A 58 8.65 5.84 -6.85
CA VAL A 58 8.92 6.59 -5.61
C VAL A 58 10.42 6.83 -5.40
N SER A 59 10.72 7.94 -4.73
CA SER A 59 12.05 8.29 -4.23
C SER A 59 12.00 8.51 -2.72
N ILE A 60 12.98 7.98 -2.01
CA ILE A 60 13.07 8.01 -0.55
C ILE A 60 14.38 8.69 -0.16
N ARG A 61 14.28 9.78 0.60
CA ARG A 61 15.44 10.58 1.00
C ARG A 61 15.41 10.91 2.48
N SER A 62 16.57 10.85 3.13
CA SER A 62 16.71 11.33 4.51
C SER A 62 16.74 12.86 4.54
N SER A 63 16.23 13.43 5.61
CA SER A 63 16.25 14.87 5.86
C SER A 63 16.42 15.13 7.36
N LYS A 64 17.16 16.17 7.72
CA LYS A 64 17.36 16.57 9.13
C LYS A 64 16.89 18.00 9.31
N GLU A 65 15.98 18.22 10.25
CA GLU A 65 15.40 19.54 10.51
C GLU A 65 15.15 19.72 12.01
N GLY A 66 15.62 20.84 12.57
CA GLY A 66 15.46 21.14 13.99
C GLY A 66 15.98 20.05 14.93
N GLY A 67 17.05 19.34 14.53
CA GLY A 67 17.62 18.23 15.29
C GLY A 67 16.78 16.95 15.29
N ASN A 68 15.76 16.81 14.43
CA ASN A 68 14.99 15.58 14.25
C ASN A 68 15.38 14.90 12.92
N ASN A 69 15.24 13.58 12.88
CA ASN A 69 15.41 12.79 11.66
C ASN A 69 14.06 12.69 10.95
N TYR A 70 14.08 12.91 9.64
CA TYR A 70 12.93 12.76 8.77
C TYR A 70 13.31 11.90 7.57
N VAL A 71 12.29 11.28 6.98
CA VAL A 71 12.35 10.72 5.64
C VAL A 71 11.30 11.40 4.79
N VAL A 72 11.70 11.84 3.61
CA VAL A 72 10.81 12.40 2.61
C VAL A 72 10.61 11.33 1.55
N VAL A 73 9.37 10.93 1.36
CA VAL A 73 8.93 10.06 0.27
C VAL A 73 8.19 10.93 -0.73
N SER A 74 8.61 10.88 -1.98
CA SER A 74 7.99 11.58 -3.11
C SER A 74 7.90 10.64 -4.29
N GLY A 75 7.20 11.03 -5.34
CA GLY A 75 7.15 10.24 -6.56
C GLY A 75 6.67 11.08 -7.74
N SER A 76 5.95 10.47 -8.67
CA SER A 76 5.48 11.14 -9.89
C SER A 76 4.30 12.09 -9.68
N SER A 77 3.65 12.06 -8.51
CA SER A 77 2.59 13.02 -8.15
C SER A 77 3.16 14.28 -7.49
N SER A 78 2.31 15.31 -7.34
CA SER A 78 2.64 16.50 -6.54
C SER A 78 2.67 16.20 -5.04
N THR A 79 2.18 15.03 -4.61
CA THR A 79 2.10 14.64 -3.21
C THR A 79 3.46 14.17 -2.71
N SER A 80 3.88 14.67 -1.55
CA SER A 80 5.05 14.17 -0.86
C SER A 80 4.80 14.04 0.64
N CYS A 81 5.27 12.93 1.21
CA CYS A 81 5.14 12.59 2.61
C CYS A 81 6.45 12.81 3.35
N LYS A 82 6.44 13.71 4.34
CA LYS A 82 7.52 13.89 5.32
C LYS A 82 7.19 13.11 6.58
N ILE A 83 7.98 12.09 6.85
CA ILE A 83 7.82 11.15 7.96
C ILE A 83 8.87 11.48 9.01
N LYS A 84 8.45 11.81 10.22
CA LYS A 84 9.34 12.03 11.37
C LYS A 84 9.74 10.70 11.97
N LEU A 85 11.03 10.49 12.19
CA LEU A 85 11.58 9.29 12.82
C LEU A 85 12.19 9.61 14.19
N SER A 86 12.20 8.62 15.07
CA SER A 86 12.94 8.67 16.33
C SER A 86 14.46 8.61 16.08
N LYS A 87 15.24 8.81 17.14
CA LYS A 87 16.72 8.85 17.08
C LYS A 87 17.37 7.52 17.47
N ASP A 88 16.57 6.50 17.70
CA ASP A 88 17.04 5.18 18.09
C ASP A 88 17.69 4.45 16.90
N ASP A 89 18.55 3.47 17.18
CA ASP A 89 19.17 2.60 16.15
C ASP A 89 18.11 1.85 15.31
N GLN A 90 16.94 1.58 15.90
CA GLN A 90 15.74 1.13 15.20
C GLN A 90 14.72 2.27 15.15
N PRO A 91 14.76 3.12 14.11
CA PRO A 91 13.95 4.33 14.05
C PRO A 91 12.45 3.99 14.00
N LYS A 92 11.67 4.59 14.89
CA LYS A 92 10.21 4.48 14.94
C LYS A 92 9.56 5.68 14.26
N ILE A 93 8.41 5.48 13.64
CA ILE A 93 7.62 6.58 13.05
C ILE A 93 6.98 7.38 14.19
N LEU A 94 7.30 8.67 14.27
CA LEU A 94 6.75 9.60 15.26
C LEU A 94 5.65 10.50 14.72
N GLY A 95 5.53 10.60 13.40
CA GLY A 95 4.49 11.39 12.75
C GLY A 95 4.67 11.41 11.24
N VAL A 96 3.57 11.61 10.51
CA VAL A 96 3.54 11.65 9.04
C VAL A 96 2.79 12.90 8.62
N SER A 97 3.34 13.65 7.67
CA SER A 97 2.70 14.80 7.06
C SER A 97 2.86 14.71 5.55
N CYS A 98 1.75 14.58 4.83
CA CYS A 98 1.73 14.59 3.37
C CYS A 98 1.03 15.85 2.89
N LYS A 99 1.57 16.45 1.83
CA LYS A 99 1.03 17.64 1.17
C LYS A 99 1.08 17.44 -0.33
#